data_AF-A0A3M1U8D9-F1
#
_entry.id   AF-A0A3M1U8D9-F1
#
_cell.length_a   1.000
_cell.length_b   1.000
_cell.length_c   1.000
_cell.angle_alpha   90.00
_cell.angle_beta   90.00
_cell.angle_gamma   90.00
#
_symmetry.space_group_name_H-M   'P 1'
#
loop_
_entity.id
_entity.type
_entity.pdbx_description
1 polymer ?
#
loop_
_entity_poly.entity_id
_entity_poly.type
_entity_poly.pdbx_seq_one_letter_code
_entity_poly.pdbx_strand_id
1 'polypeptide(L)'
;TLASRGSWPKNTTSYQLMLDGATGQWLYLDSLGCFNLSSAVSCNLDRDPYDEVIFGVNEYDCGQILQSDSIANMSYRLVYLDLPSGQVKSIDQTPGFKNLFSTPWVGDLDADGMLDLVYAQYFNPNPLPRFMGMQLKRIGLPVRMRTPPAWGAYMGNRGNGLWGQQQTF
;
A
#
# COMPACT_ATOMS: atom_id res chain seq x y z
N THR A 1 7.04 -6.65 1.40
CA THR A 1 5.86 -7.48 1.74
C THR A 1 5.23 -6.98 3.03
N LEU A 2 3.96 -7.30 3.28
CA LEU A 2 3.26 -6.94 4.52
C LEU A 2 2.85 -8.21 5.27
N ALA A 3 2.95 -8.18 6.60
CA ALA A 3 2.57 -9.29 7.47
C ALA A 3 1.86 -8.77 8.72
N SER A 4 0.97 -9.55 9.32
CA SER A 4 0.30 -9.16 10.57
C SER A 4 0.69 -10.07 11.73
N ARG A 5 0.89 -9.51 12.93
CA ARG A 5 1.14 -10.26 14.17
C ARG A 5 -0.16 -10.59 14.88
N GLY A 6 -0.25 -11.80 15.42
CA GLY A 6 -1.40 -12.26 16.21
C GLY A 6 -2.16 -13.40 15.53
N SER A 7 -3.31 -13.74 16.07
CA SER A 7 -4.22 -14.75 15.51
C SER A 7 -5.58 -14.12 15.27
N TRP A 8 -6.16 -14.35 14.09
CA TRP A 8 -7.48 -13.80 13.78
C TRP A 8 -8.52 -14.20 14.87
N PRO A 9 -9.38 -13.29 15.35
CA PRO A 9 -9.53 -11.87 14.97
C PRO A 9 -8.76 -10.88 15.87
N LYS A 10 -7.71 -11.33 16.56
CA LYS A 10 -6.84 -10.55 17.45
C LYS A 10 -5.47 -10.32 16.81
N ASN A 11 -5.44 -9.53 15.73
CA ASN A 11 -4.19 -9.08 15.12
C ASN A 11 -3.81 -7.72 15.69
N THR A 12 -2.61 -7.63 16.28
CA THR A 12 -2.18 -6.49 17.09
C THR A 12 -1.19 -5.57 16.41
N THR A 13 -0.67 -5.95 15.23
CA THR A 13 0.39 -5.21 14.54
C THR A 13 0.39 -5.56 13.05
N SER A 14 0.70 -4.59 12.19
CA SER A 14 1.13 -4.83 10.80
C SER A 14 2.60 -4.50 10.66
N TYR A 15 3.36 -5.40 10.04
CA TYR A 15 4.76 -5.25 9.71
C TYR A 15 4.93 -5.00 8.21
N GLN A 16 5.79 -4.04 7.87
CA GLN A 16 6.26 -3.80 6.51
C GLN A 16 7.70 -4.29 6.44
N LEU A 17 7.92 -5.37 5.70
CA LEU A 17 9.20 -6.07 5.61
C LEU A 17 9.75 -5.99 4.19
N MET A 18 11.02 -5.60 4.07
CA MET A 18 11.80 -5.76 2.84
C MET A 18 12.87 -6.82 3.07
N LEU A 19 12.94 -7.76 2.13
CA LEU A 19 13.96 -8.79 2.11
C LEU A 19 14.77 -8.64 0.83
N ASP A 20 16.07 -8.88 0.93
CA ASP A 20 16.92 -9.09 -0.22
C ASP A 20 16.49 -10.40 -0.91
N GLY A 21 16.10 -10.32 -2.18
CA GLY A 21 15.55 -11.47 -2.90
C GLY A 21 16.57 -12.57 -3.19
N ALA A 22 17.87 -12.26 -3.19
CA ALA A 22 18.94 -13.22 -3.49
C ALA A 22 19.41 -13.97 -2.25
N THR A 23 19.43 -13.30 -1.10
CA THR A 23 20.02 -13.79 0.16
C THR A 23 18.98 -14.05 1.25
N GLY A 24 17.79 -13.48 1.14
CA GLY A 24 16.75 -13.52 2.18
C GLY A 24 17.04 -12.63 3.40
N GLN A 25 18.09 -11.80 3.35
CA GLN A 25 18.42 -10.90 4.45
C GLN A 25 17.39 -9.78 4.60
N TRP A 26 17.19 -9.31 5.83
CA TRP A 26 16.27 -8.22 6.12
C TRP A 26 16.93 -6.90 5.73
N LEU A 27 16.31 -6.17 4.81
CA LEU A 27 16.78 -4.85 4.38
C LEU A 27 16.06 -3.72 5.10
N TYR A 28 14.78 -3.94 5.44
CA TYR A 28 13.96 -2.96 6.14
C TYR A 28 12.86 -3.65 6.93
N LEU A 29 12.54 -3.11 8.10
CA LEU A 29 11.41 -3.52 8.93
C LEU A 29 10.79 -2.28 9.58
N ASP A 30 9.48 -2.13 9.42
CA ASP A 30 8.67 -1.19 10.18
C ASP A 30 7.39 -1.86 10.66
N SER A 31 6.66 -1.19 11.56
CA SER A 31 5.41 -1.64 12.15
C SER A 31 4.34 -0.54 12.10
N LEU A 32 4.06 -0.04 10.89
CA LEU A 32 3.09 1.04 10.68
C LEU A 32 1.66 0.51 10.67
N GLY A 33 0.85 1.18 11.50
CA GLY A 33 -0.58 0.91 11.62
C GLY A 33 -0.90 -0.48 12.13
N CYS A 34 -2.15 -0.87 11.92
CA CYS A 34 -2.70 -2.12 12.39
C CYS A 34 -3.01 -3.05 11.22
N PHE A 35 -3.85 -4.06 11.46
CA PHE A 35 -4.15 -5.14 10.52
C PHE A 35 -4.36 -4.66 9.07
N ASN A 36 -3.56 -5.23 8.17
CA ASN A 36 -3.62 -4.98 6.74
C ASN A 36 -3.12 -6.20 5.97
N LEU A 37 -3.75 -6.51 4.84
CA LEU A 37 -3.37 -7.54 3.88
C LEU A 37 -3.15 -6.99 2.47
N SER A 38 -3.34 -5.68 2.25
CA SER A 38 -2.98 -5.01 1.01
C SER A 38 -1.49 -5.19 0.74
N SER A 39 -1.11 -5.57 -0.49
CA SER A 39 0.29 -5.55 -0.89
C SER A 39 0.76 -4.13 -1.20
N ALA A 40 2.07 -3.96 -1.30
CA ALA A 40 2.70 -2.72 -1.76
C ALA A 40 2.95 -2.76 -3.28
N VAL A 41 3.21 -1.58 -3.84
CA VAL A 41 3.71 -1.38 -5.21
C VAL A 41 5.01 -0.57 -5.16
N SER A 42 5.83 -0.63 -6.20
CA SER A 42 7.06 0.16 -6.30
C SER A 42 7.10 0.99 -7.58
N CYS A 43 7.55 2.22 -7.43
CA CYS A 43 7.78 3.15 -8.53
C CYS A 43 8.74 4.23 -8.08
N ASN A 44 9.63 4.65 -8.97
CA ASN A 44 10.45 5.83 -8.79
C ASN A 44 9.58 7.10 -8.85
N LEU A 45 9.43 7.80 -7.73
CA LEU A 45 8.63 9.01 -7.57
C LEU A 45 9.50 10.28 -7.54
N ASP A 46 10.72 10.20 -7.02
CA ASP A 46 11.59 11.37 -6.80
C ASP A 46 12.78 11.51 -7.77
N ARG A 47 12.93 10.55 -8.69
CA ARG A 47 13.94 10.49 -9.77
C ARG A 47 15.36 10.22 -9.29
N ASP A 48 15.53 9.58 -8.15
CA ASP A 48 16.79 8.99 -7.75
C ASP A 48 16.99 7.59 -8.41
N PRO A 49 18.06 6.84 -8.11
CA PRO A 49 18.28 5.50 -8.68
C PRO A 49 17.39 4.39 -8.08
N TYR A 50 16.60 4.68 -7.06
CA TYR A 50 15.82 3.75 -6.27
C TYR A 50 14.32 3.94 -6.53
N ASP A 51 13.54 2.91 -6.23
CA ASP A 51 12.08 2.99 -6.29
C ASP A 51 11.53 3.30 -4.90
N GLU A 52 10.54 4.17 -4.81
CA GLU A 52 9.73 4.31 -3.61
C GLU A 52 8.73 3.14 -3.52
N VAL A 53 8.42 2.74 -2.29
CA VAL A 53 7.44 1.68 -2.02
C VAL A 53 6.14 2.32 -1.53
N ILE A 54 5.06 2.15 -2.28
CA ILE A 54 3.74 2.71 -1.98
C ILE A 54 2.86 1.63 -1.34
N PHE A 55 2.24 1.95 -0.21
CA PHE A 55 1.34 1.03 0.49
C PHE A 55 0.30 1.78 1.35
N GLY A 56 -0.75 1.06 1.73
CA GLY A 56 -1.79 1.55 2.63
C GLY A 56 -1.48 1.25 4.10
N VAL A 57 -1.92 2.15 4.98
CA VAL A 57 -1.83 2.02 6.44
C VAL A 57 -3.21 2.24 7.03
N ASN A 58 -3.70 1.26 7.81
CA ASN A 58 -4.90 1.41 8.60
C ASN A 58 -4.53 1.85 10.01
N GLU A 59 -5.08 2.97 10.46
CA GLU A 59 -4.77 3.59 11.75
C GLU A 59 -5.98 3.50 12.66
N TYR A 60 -5.82 2.74 13.75
CA TYR A 60 -6.77 2.61 14.85
C TYR A 60 -6.00 2.06 16.07
N ASP A 61 -6.70 1.79 17.18
CA ASP A 61 -6.09 1.09 18.32
C ASP A 61 -5.92 -0.41 18.00
N CYS A 62 -4.69 -0.83 17.70
CA CYS A 62 -4.41 -2.21 17.33
C CYS A 62 -4.65 -3.24 18.45
N GLY A 63 -4.85 -2.80 19.70
CA GLY A 63 -5.19 -3.67 20.82
C GLY A 63 -6.61 -4.25 20.77
N GLN A 64 -7.46 -3.73 19.87
CA GLN A 64 -8.87 -4.08 19.81
C GLN A 64 -9.15 -5.36 19.02
N ILE A 65 -10.24 -6.04 19.39
CA ILE A 65 -10.71 -7.24 18.70
C ILE A 65 -11.38 -6.81 17.39
N LEU A 66 -10.89 -7.31 16.25
CA LEU A 66 -11.35 -6.82 14.94
C LEU A 66 -12.85 -7.08 14.69
N GLN A 67 -13.45 -8.04 15.41
CA GLN A 67 -14.88 -8.37 15.32
C GLN A 67 -15.76 -7.63 16.34
N SER A 68 -15.22 -6.75 17.19
CA SER A 68 -16.03 -5.95 18.12
C SER A 68 -16.44 -4.61 17.52
N ASP A 69 -17.42 -3.97 18.14
CA ASP A 69 -17.83 -2.60 17.78
C ASP A 69 -16.93 -1.52 18.39
N SER A 70 -15.74 -1.89 18.87
CA SER A 70 -14.85 -1.01 19.63
C SER A 70 -14.00 -0.10 18.75
N ILE A 71 -13.85 -0.43 17.45
CA ILE A 71 -12.95 0.28 16.55
C ILE A 71 -13.54 1.64 16.22
N ALA A 72 -13.07 2.64 16.95
CA ALA A 72 -13.34 4.04 16.73
C ALA A 72 -12.15 4.71 16.03
N ASN A 73 -12.38 5.90 15.47
CA ASN A 73 -11.35 6.77 14.90
C ASN A 73 -10.47 6.11 13.82
N MET A 74 -11.02 5.14 13.10
CA MET A 74 -10.35 4.51 11.95
C MET A 74 -9.95 5.57 10.93
N SER A 75 -8.72 5.51 10.44
CA SER A 75 -8.24 6.31 9.31
C SER A 75 -7.47 5.42 8.36
N TYR A 76 -7.68 5.64 7.06
CA TYR A 76 -6.84 5.04 6.03
C TYR A 76 -5.86 6.08 5.52
N ARG A 77 -4.58 5.72 5.47
CA ARG A 77 -3.51 6.57 4.94
C ARG A 77 -2.77 5.83 3.84
N LEU A 78 -2.63 6.48 2.70
CA LEU A 78 -1.78 6.01 1.61
C LEU A 78 -0.43 6.70 1.75
N VAL A 79 0.65 5.92 1.76
CA VAL A 79 2.00 6.42 2.00
C VAL A 79 2.96 5.89 0.96
N TYR A 80 4.11 6.55 0.85
CA TYR A 80 5.30 5.97 0.24
C TYR A 80 6.47 5.96 1.21
N LEU A 81 7.31 4.93 1.10
CA LEU A 81 8.60 4.81 1.76
C LEU A 81 9.70 5.14 0.74
N ASP A 82 10.49 6.16 1.06
CA ASP A 82 11.77 6.46 0.42
C ASP A 82 12.83 5.54 1.04
N LEU A 83 13.37 4.63 0.23
CA LEU A 83 14.25 3.56 0.71
C LEU A 83 15.61 4.08 1.19
N PRO A 84 16.33 4.93 0.43
CA PRO A 84 17.59 5.50 0.91
C PRO A 84 17.50 6.24 2.24
N SER A 85 16.44 7.02 2.46
CA SER A 85 16.30 7.80 3.70
C SER A 85 15.54 7.07 4.81
N GLY A 86 14.81 6.00 4.48
CA GLY A 86 13.90 5.31 5.38
C GLY A 86 12.66 6.12 5.77
N GLN A 87 12.42 7.28 5.12
CA GLN A 87 11.31 8.17 5.47
C GLN A 87 10.00 7.71 4.84
N VAL A 88 8.94 7.76 5.65
CA VAL A 88 7.58 7.45 5.23
C VAL A 88 6.81 8.76 5.08
N LYS A 89 6.29 9.02 3.88
CA LYS A 89 5.56 10.25 3.56
C LYS A 89 4.14 9.94 3.13
N SER A 90 3.19 10.76 3.58
CA SER A 90 1.78 10.61 3.26
C SER A 90 1.48 11.16 1.87
N ILE A 91 0.74 10.39 1.08
CA ILE A 91 0.18 10.82 -0.21
C ILE A 91 -1.25 11.31 0.01
N ASP A 92 -2.04 10.55 0.77
CA ASP A 92 -3.45 10.84 1.04
C ASP A 92 -3.86 10.23 2.38
N GLN A 93 -4.88 10.80 3.01
CA GLN A 93 -5.44 10.31 4.26
C GLN A 93 -6.94 10.58 4.30
N THR A 94 -7.73 9.58 4.67
CA THR A 94 -9.18 9.71 4.78
C THR A 94 -9.67 9.12 6.11
N PRO A 95 -10.09 9.97 7.06
CA PRO A 95 -10.74 9.54 8.30
C PRO A 95 -12.06 8.81 8.04
N GLY A 96 -12.40 7.84 8.88
CA GLY A 96 -13.60 7.02 8.77
C GLY A 96 -13.56 5.95 7.67
N PHE A 97 -12.42 5.79 6.99
CA PHE A 97 -12.23 4.82 5.92
C PHE A 97 -11.13 3.82 6.28
N LYS A 98 -11.13 2.70 5.57
CA LYS A 98 -10.17 1.61 5.69
C LYS A 98 -9.88 1.00 4.32
N ASN A 99 -8.76 0.30 4.24
CA ASN A 99 -8.51 -0.67 3.19
C ASN A 99 -7.65 -1.81 3.73
N LEU A 100 -8.23 -2.99 3.80
CA LEU A 100 -7.62 -4.20 4.37
C LEU A 100 -7.05 -5.13 3.29
N PHE A 101 -7.50 -5.05 2.03
CA PHE A 101 -7.26 -6.12 1.05
C PHE A 101 -6.85 -5.64 -0.35
N SER A 102 -7.07 -4.37 -0.68
CA SER A 102 -6.90 -3.88 -2.05
C SER A 102 -5.55 -3.20 -2.23
N THR A 103 -4.71 -3.81 -3.06
CA THR A 103 -3.42 -3.24 -3.48
C THR A 103 -3.63 -1.98 -4.33
N PRO A 104 -2.88 -0.89 -4.09
CA PRO A 104 -2.90 0.27 -4.99
C PRO A 104 -2.35 -0.09 -6.38
N TRP A 105 -2.63 0.75 -7.37
CA TRP A 105 -2.09 0.66 -8.71
C TRP A 105 -1.37 1.96 -9.04
N VAL A 106 -0.20 1.89 -9.66
CA VAL A 106 0.56 3.04 -10.16
C VAL A 106 0.98 2.79 -11.60
N GLY A 107 0.86 3.82 -12.44
CA GLY A 107 1.17 3.78 -13.87
C GLY A 107 0.55 4.98 -14.58
N ASP A 108 0.59 5.04 -15.91
CA ASP A 108 -0.05 6.11 -16.69
C ASP A 108 -1.42 5.61 -17.18
N LEU A 109 -2.51 6.07 -16.55
CA LEU A 109 -3.86 5.53 -16.81
C LEU A 109 -4.52 6.20 -18.00
N ASP A 110 -4.29 7.49 -18.21
CA ASP A 110 -4.92 8.28 -19.28
C ASP A 110 -3.97 8.63 -20.44
N ALA A 111 -2.78 8.04 -20.46
CA ALA A 111 -1.79 8.14 -21.52
C ALA A 111 -1.26 9.56 -21.75
N ASP A 112 -1.18 10.36 -20.68
CA ASP A 112 -0.66 11.74 -20.72
C ASP A 112 0.86 11.84 -20.42
N GLY A 113 1.50 10.70 -20.13
CA GLY A 113 2.91 10.59 -19.78
C GLY A 113 3.22 10.93 -18.32
N MET A 114 2.20 11.12 -17.47
CA MET A 114 2.32 11.33 -16.04
C MET A 114 1.93 10.06 -15.27
N LEU A 115 2.45 9.92 -14.06
CA LEU A 115 2.04 8.83 -13.17
C LEU A 115 0.69 9.15 -12.54
N ASP A 116 -0.18 8.16 -12.53
CA ASP A 116 -1.40 8.07 -11.78
C ASP A 116 -1.27 7.05 -10.67
N LEU A 117 -1.93 7.32 -9.56
CA LEU A 117 -2.10 6.40 -8.45
C LEU A 117 -3.58 6.13 -8.25
N VAL A 118 -3.98 4.87 -8.36
CA VAL A 118 -5.34 4.41 -8.13
C VAL A 118 -5.38 3.53 -6.89
N TYR A 119 -6.31 3.77 -5.99
CA TYR A 119 -6.47 2.91 -4.82
C TYR A 119 -7.94 2.84 -4.38
N ALA A 120 -8.25 1.74 -3.70
CA ALA A 120 -9.54 1.55 -3.09
C ALA A 120 -9.53 1.99 -1.63
N GLN A 121 -10.66 2.52 -1.19
CA GLN A 121 -10.98 2.70 0.22
C GLN A 121 -12.45 2.37 0.43
N TYR A 122 -12.80 1.98 1.64
CA TYR A 122 -14.20 1.73 1.99
C TYR A 122 -14.50 2.30 3.35
N PHE A 123 -15.74 2.75 3.53
CA PHE A 123 -16.22 3.26 4.80
C PHE A 123 -15.94 2.21 5.88
N ASN A 124 -15.54 2.66 7.07
CA ASN A 124 -15.36 1.79 8.21
C ASN A 124 -16.62 1.77 9.08
N PRO A 125 -17.55 0.84 8.82
CA PRO A 125 -18.56 0.51 9.81
C PRO A 125 -17.99 -0.49 10.80
N ASN A 126 -18.66 -0.61 11.94
CA ASN A 126 -18.36 -1.61 12.94
C ASN A 126 -19.25 -2.85 12.75
N PRO A 127 -18.70 -4.07 12.95
CA PRO A 127 -17.28 -4.37 13.23
C PRO A 127 -16.38 -4.29 11.97
N LEU A 128 -15.05 -4.33 12.13
CA LEU A 128 -14.07 -4.15 11.03
C LEU A 128 -14.31 -4.99 9.76
N PRO A 129 -14.78 -6.25 9.82
CA PRO A 129 -15.00 -7.04 8.61
C PRO A 129 -16.21 -6.56 7.80
N ARG A 130 -17.09 -5.76 8.40
CA ARG A 130 -18.30 -5.27 7.72
C ARG A 130 -17.90 -4.35 6.56
N PHE A 131 -18.47 -4.65 5.41
CA PHE A 131 -18.26 -3.97 4.14
C PHE A 131 -19.58 -3.36 3.67
N MET A 132 -19.59 -2.05 3.45
CA MET A 132 -20.77 -1.28 3.01
C MET A 132 -20.62 -0.73 1.58
N GLY A 133 -19.66 -1.24 0.82
CA GLY A 133 -19.28 -0.72 -0.48
C GLY A 133 -17.89 -0.09 -0.47
N MET A 134 -17.44 0.35 -1.63
CA MET A 134 -16.08 0.79 -1.90
C MET A 134 -16.08 2.05 -2.75
N GLN A 135 -15.08 2.89 -2.54
CA GLN A 135 -14.73 4.03 -3.38
C GLN A 135 -13.36 3.75 -4.01
N LEU A 136 -13.23 4.09 -5.29
CA LEU A 136 -11.95 4.13 -5.98
C LEU A 136 -11.55 5.60 -6.12
N LYS A 137 -10.30 5.91 -5.77
CA LYS A 137 -9.70 7.23 -5.93
C LYS A 137 -8.56 7.13 -6.93
N ARG A 138 -8.53 8.07 -7.89
CA ARG A 138 -7.39 8.35 -8.76
C ARG A 138 -6.73 9.63 -8.25
N ILE A 139 -5.42 9.61 -8.10
CA ILE A 139 -4.59 10.78 -7.83
C ILE A 139 -3.61 10.90 -9.00
N GLY A 140 -3.69 12.00 -9.76
CA GLY A 140 -2.65 12.34 -10.72
C GLY A 140 -1.41 12.85 -9.97
N LEU A 141 -0.27 12.20 -10.19
CA LEU A 141 1.00 12.59 -9.58
C LEU A 141 1.75 13.55 -10.52
N PRO A 142 2.41 14.60 -9.99
CA PRO A 142 3.20 15.52 -10.79
C PRO A 142 4.56 14.93 -11.22
N VAL A 143 4.59 13.63 -11.56
CA VAL A 143 5.78 12.86 -11.89
C VAL A 143 5.63 12.31 -13.31
N ARG A 144 6.58 12.63 -14.20
CA ARG A 144 6.61 12.09 -15.57
C ARG A 144 7.04 10.63 -15.55
N MET A 145 6.26 9.76 -16.19
CA MET A 145 6.59 8.34 -16.35
C MET A 145 7.59 8.17 -17.51
N ARG A 146 8.89 8.08 -17.20
CA ARG A 146 9.93 7.81 -18.21
C ARG A 146 10.07 6.34 -18.56
N THR A 147 9.86 5.51 -17.55
CA THR A 147 9.84 4.06 -17.63
C THR A 147 8.62 3.57 -16.85
N PRO A 148 8.00 2.45 -17.25
CA PRO A 148 6.97 1.82 -16.44
C PRO A 148 7.47 1.56 -15.01
N PRO A 149 6.61 1.64 -13.99
CA PRO A 149 6.94 1.23 -12.62
C PRO A 149 7.58 -0.16 -12.60
N ALA A 150 8.52 -0.46 -11.70
CA ALA A 150 9.08 -1.81 -11.66
C ALA A 150 8.06 -2.86 -11.17
N TRP A 151 7.14 -2.43 -10.30
CA TRP A 151 6.03 -3.22 -9.78
C TRP A 151 4.82 -2.35 -9.44
N GLY A 152 4.05 -1.95 -10.45
CA GLY A 152 2.96 -0.99 -10.33
C GLY A 152 1.60 -1.56 -9.95
N ALA A 153 1.43 -2.88 -9.80
CA ALA A 153 0.13 -3.50 -9.53
C ALA A 153 0.24 -4.78 -8.70
N TYR A 154 -0.90 -5.32 -8.27
CA TYR A 154 -0.97 -6.65 -7.68
C TYR A 154 -0.38 -7.69 -8.65
N MET A 155 0.59 -8.48 -8.17
CA MET A 155 1.40 -9.41 -8.99
C MET A 155 2.21 -8.72 -10.12
N GLY A 156 2.59 -7.46 -9.94
CA GLY A 156 3.41 -6.71 -10.89
C GLY A 156 2.60 -6.14 -12.05
N ASN A 157 3.25 -5.38 -12.93
CA ASN A 157 2.59 -4.61 -14.01
C ASN A 157 1.68 -5.44 -14.92
N ARG A 158 1.97 -6.74 -15.05
CA ARG A 158 1.25 -7.68 -15.92
C ARG A 158 0.43 -8.70 -15.15
N GLY A 159 0.39 -8.63 -13.81
CA GLY A 159 -0.34 -9.59 -12.98
C GLY A 159 0.21 -11.02 -13.03
N ASN A 160 1.49 -11.20 -13.36
CA ASN A 160 2.12 -12.53 -13.56
C ASN A 160 3.21 -12.86 -12.52
N GLY A 161 3.43 -11.97 -11.54
CA GLY A 161 4.44 -12.15 -10.50
C GLY A 161 5.88 -11.93 -10.95
N LEU A 162 6.12 -11.39 -12.16
CA LEU A 162 7.46 -11.15 -12.69
C LEU A 162 7.87 -9.68 -12.52
N TRP A 163 9.07 -9.47 -11.97
CA TRP A 163 9.65 -8.15 -11.78
C TRP A 163 10.18 -7.54 -13.08
N GLY A 164 10.00 -6.23 -13.27
CA GLY A 164 10.79 -5.41 -14.19
C GLY A 164 10.67 -5.70 -15.70
N GLN A 165 9.71 -6.51 -16.17
CA GLN A 165 9.61 -6.80 -17.60
C GLN A 165 9.13 -5.59 -18.41
N GLN A 166 10.04 -5.00 -19.21
CA GLN A 166 9.74 -4.01 -20.25
C GLN A 166 8.63 -4.51 -21.18
N GLN A 167 7.70 -3.61 -21.54
CA GLN A 167 6.74 -3.83 -22.61
C GLN A 167 7.51 -4.07 -23.92
N THR A 168 7.63 -5.33 -24.36
CA THR A 168 7.84 -5.64 -25.76
C THR A 168 6.46 -5.61 -26.41
N PHE A 169 6.20 -4.56 -27.18
CA PHE A 169 5.09 -4.51 -28.13
C PHE A 169 5.41 -5.34 -29.37
#